data_AF-A0ABD5W4E0-F1
#
_entry.id   AF-A0ABD5W4E0-F1
#
_cell.length_a   1.000
_cell.length_b   1.000
_cell.length_c   1.000
_cell.angle_alpha   90.00
_cell.angle_beta   90.00
_cell.angle_gamma   90.00
#
_symmetry.space_group_name_H-M   'P 1'
#
loop_
_entity.id
_entity.type
_entity.pdbx_description
1 polymer ?
#
loop_
_entity_poly.entity_id
_entity_poly.type
_entity_poly.pdbx_seq_one_letter_code
_entity_poly.pdbx_strand_id
1 'polypeptide(L)'
;MDGSDRGISPVISTILLVAVVVILAATISVPVLGLGENINDPAPSAALEVSETESETVELAHIAGNTIEGDNLEIRGGEIIETEMPETIEAGTTIEIDPAPDVDDITVTWEGKEQSAVLLQESVSAGLGGDGAIGAGDILILQTEDGEPQRWGTRTIQRLIW
;
A
#
# COMPACT_ATOMS: atom_id res chain seq x y z
N MET A 1 70.40 14.16 2.47
CA MET A 1 69.11 13.49 2.73
C MET A 1 69.20 12.80 4.07
N ASP A 2 68.41 13.23 5.05
CA ASP A 2 68.01 12.38 6.17
C ASP A 2 66.72 12.98 6.74
N GLY A 3 65.60 12.59 6.13
CA GLY A 3 64.29 12.83 6.72
C GLY A 3 64.17 11.85 7.86
N SER A 4 64.41 12.32 9.09
CA SER A 4 64.39 11.47 10.26
C SER A 4 63.02 10.82 10.39
N ASP A 5 62.96 9.52 10.08
CA ASP A 5 61.91 8.59 10.46
C ASP A 5 61.82 8.61 12.00
N ARG A 6 61.06 9.58 12.51
CA ARG A 6 60.66 9.61 13.91
C ARG A 6 59.69 8.47 14.12
N GLY A 7 60.25 7.28 14.30
CA GLY A 7 59.53 6.07 14.65
C GLY A 7 58.66 6.36 15.86
N ILE A 8 57.35 6.26 15.66
CA ILE A 8 56.36 6.40 16.71
C ILE A 8 56.68 5.32 17.74
N SER A 9 56.97 5.72 18.98
CA SER A 9 57.42 4.79 20.01
C SER A 9 56.38 3.69 20.27
N PRO A 10 56.79 2.42 20.46
CA PRO A 10 55.91 1.25 20.50
C PRO A 10 54.68 1.40 21.40
N VAL A 11 54.85 2.02 22.56
CA VAL A 11 53.80 2.21 23.56
C VAL A 11 52.75 3.23 23.12
N ILE A 12 53.17 4.30 22.44
CA ILE A 12 52.24 5.31 21.90
C ILE A 12 51.39 4.68 20.80
N SER A 13 51.97 3.78 20.01
CA SER A 13 51.22 3.02 18.99
C SER A 13 50.17 2.10 19.62
N THR A 14 50.48 1.43 20.73
CA THR A 14 49.51 0.56 21.43
C THR A 14 48.36 1.34 22.04
N ILE A 15 48.63 2.49 22.69
CA ILE A 15 47.56 3.30 23.28
C ILE A 15 46.62 3.82 22.19
N LEU A 16 47.16 4.27 21.05
CA LEU A 16 46.37 4.72 19.91
C LEU A 16 45.54 3.58 19.30
N LEU A 17 46.11 2.37 19.18
CA LEU A 17 45.40 1.18 18.70
C LEU A 17 44.24 0.81 19.63
N VAL A 18 44.49 0.77 20.93
CA VAL A 18 43.46 0.38 21.90
C VAL A 18 42.35 1.42 21.95
N ALA A 19 42.68 2.71 21.88
CA ALA A 19 41.68 3.78 21.89
C ALA A 19 40.65 3.62 20.75
N VAL A 20 41.09 3.38 19.51
CA VAL A 20 40.16 3.21 18.38
C VAL A 20 39.34 1.92 18.51
N VAL A 21 39.95 0.82 18.94
CA VAL A 21 39.23 -0.45 19.14
C VAL A 21 38.17 -0.32 20.23
N VAL A 22 38.44 0.41 21.30
CA VAL A 22 37.47 0.67 22.37
C VAL A 22 36.29 1.51 21.88
N ILE A 23 36.55 2.56 21.09
CA ILE A 23 35.48 3.35 20.47
C ILE A 23 34.64 2.46 19.55
N LEU A 24 35.28 1.71 18.65
CA LEU A 24 34.58 0.82 17.72
C LEU A 24 33.74 -0.22 18.48
N ALA A 25 34.32 -0.88 19.47
CA ALA A 25 33.62 -1.85 20.31
C ALA A 25 32.42 -1.24 21.06
N ALA A 26 32.55 -0.02 21.57
CA ALA A 26 31.45 0.69 22.23
C ALA A 26 30.34 1.08 21.23
N THR A 27 30.71 1.56 20.03
CA THR A 27 29.76 2.03 19.02
C THR A 27 28.96 0.92 18.35
N ILE A 28 29.49 -0.29 18.25
CA ILE A 28 28.76 -1.45 17.70
C ILE A 28 27.58 -1.83 18.62
N SER A 29 27.56 -1.36 19.87
CA SER A 29 26.46 -1.55 20.81
C SER A 29 25.56 -0.31 20.97
N VAL A 30 25.81 0.80 20.26
CA VAL A 30 24.94 1.97 20.31
C VAL A 30 23.77 1.73 19.37
N PRO A 31 22.52 1.64 19.88
CA PRO A 31 21.36 1.60 19.00
C PRO A 31 21.36 2.87 18.14
N VAL A 32 21.23 2.68 16.82
CA VAL A 32 21.13 3.78 15.84
C VAL A 32 19.98 4.67 16.25
N LEU A 33 20.27 5.95 16.49
CA LEU A 33 19.30 6.97 16.85
C LEU A 33 18.04 6.87 15.95
N GLY A 34 16.90 6.49 16.56
CA GLY A 34 15.58 6.88 16.08
C GLY A 34 14.97 6.13 14.90
N LEU A 35 15.30 4.86 14.66
CA LEU A 35 14.42 3.94 13.91
C LEU A 35 13.94 2.79 14.81
N GLY A 36 13.69 3.11 16.08
CA GLY A 36 12.96 2.27 17.04
C GLY A 36 11.55 2.80 17.32
N GLU A 37 11.03 3.73 16.51
CA GLU A 37 9.70 4.36 16.68
C GLU A 37 8.58 3.55 16.01
N ASN A 38 8.65 2.22 16.02
CA ASN A 38 7.50 1.39 15.60
C ASN A 38 7.34 0.16 16.52
N ILE A 39 7.77 0.26 17.78
CA ILE A 39 7.84 -0.91 18.69
C ILE A 39 6.63 -1.00 19.63
N ASN A 40 5.75 0.01 19.71
CA ASN A 40 4.63 -0.07 20.65
C ASN A 40 3.42 -0.87 20.12
N ASP A 41 3.27 -1.01 18.81
CA ASP A 41 2.26 -1.89 18.17
C ASP A 41 2.60 -2.03 16.68
N PRO A 42 3.49 -2.96 16.27
CA PRO A 42 3.74 -3.16 14.85
C PRO A 42 2.40 -3.49 14.17
N ALA A 43 2.11 -2.82 13.05
CA ALA A 43 0.91 -3.11 12.28
C ALA A 43 0.79 -4.63 12.03
N PRO A 44 -0.40 -5.21 12.22
CA PRO A 44 -0.58 -6.65 12.10
C PRO A 44 -0.15 -7.10 10.69
N SER A 45 0.67 -8.15 10.62
CA SER A 45 1.03 -8.75 9.34
C SER A 45 -0.12 -9.64 8.87
N ALA A 46 -1.17 -9.01 8.36
CA ALA A 46 -2.32 -9.65 7.74
C ALA A 46 -2.26 -9.49 6.22
N ALA A 47 -2.60 -10.56 5.52
CA ALA A 47 -2.86 -10.53 4.10
C ALA A 47 -4.37 -10.34 3.94
N LEU A 48 -4.73 -9.20 3.36
CA LEU A 48 -6.09 -8.86 2.96
C LEU A 48 -6.17 -8.93 1.44
N GLU A 49 -7.29 -9.40 0.93
CA GLU A 49 -7.61 -9.41 -0.49
C GLU A 49 -8.93 -8.68 -0.67
N VAL A 50 -9.01 -7.88 -1.73
CA VAL A 50 -10.24 -7.23 -2.11
C VAL A 50 -10.68 -7.81 -3.46
N SER A 51 -11.98 -8.01 -3.63
CA SER A 51 -12.56 -8.61 -4.82
C SER A 51 -13.90 -7.95 -5.15
N GLU A 52 -14.07 -7.56 -6.41
CA GLU A 52 -15.33 -7.02 -6.91
C GLU A 52 -16.41 -8.13 -6.98
N THR A 53 -17.61 -7.84 -6.49
CA THR A 53 -18.77 -8.74 -6.54
C THR A 53 -19.70 -8.33 -7.69
N GLU A 54 -20.51 -9.27 -8.19
CA GLU A 54 -21.48 -8.99 -9.27
C GLU A 54 -22.56 -7.94 -8.91
N SER A 55 -22.67 -7.56 -7.63
CA SER A 55 -23.68 -6.65 -7.08
C SER A 55 -23.22 -5.20 -6.98
N GLU A 56 -22.17 -4.79 -7.70
CA GLU A 56 -21.52 -3.46 -7.58
C GLU A 56 -20.90 -3.19 -6.19
N THR A 57 -20.79 -4.24 -5.36
CA THR A 57 -20.15 -4.21 -4.05
C THR A 57 -18.75 -4.81 -4.12
N VAL A 58 -17.93 -4.49 -3.11
CA VAL A 58 -16.56 -4.94 -2.99
C VAL A 58 -16.44 -5.82 -1.75
N GLU A 59 -15.87 -7.00 -1.91
CA GLU A 59 -15.66 -7.98 -0.85
C GLU A 59 -14.22 -7.88 -0.33
N LEU A 60 -14.04 -7.54 0.94
CA LEU A 60 -12.77 -7.55 1.65
C LEU A 60 -12.63 -8.88 2.41
N ALA A 61 -11.71 -9.73 1.98
CA ALA A 61 -11.42 -11.01 2.60
C ALA A 61 -10.08 -11.00 3.35
N HIS A 62 -10.06 -11.50 4.58
CA HIS A 62 -8.81 -11.80 5.29
C HIS A 62 -8.33 -13.20 4.90
N ILE A 63 -7.25 -13.27 4.14
CA ILE A 63 -6.76 -14.53 3.57
C ILE A 63 -5.76 -15.25 4.48
N ALA A 64 -4.91 -14.50 5.21
CA ALA A 64 -3.90 -15.08 6.09
C ALA A 64 -3.30 -14.05 7.05
N GLY A 65 -2.61 -14.52 8.10
CA GLY A 65 -1.78 -13.67 8.96
C GLY A 65 -2.38 -13.44 10.34
N ASN A 66 -2.04 -12.30 10.94
CA ASN A 66 -2.50 -11.97 12.29
C ASN A 66 -3.98 -11.56 12.31
N THR A 67 -4.67 -11.92 13.40
CA THR A 67 -5.99 -11.39 13.72
C THR A 67 -5.91 -9.87 13.87
N ILE A 68 -6.88 -9.16 13.30
CA ILE A 68 -7.01 -7.71 13.41
C ILE A 68 -8.28 -7.40 14.20
N GLU A 69 -8.24 -6.46 15.14
CA GLU A 69 -9.45 -5.98 15.81
C GLU A 69 -10.25 -5.10 14.84
N GLY A 70 -11.55 -5.34 14.70
CA GLY A 70 -12.41 -4.60 13.77
C GLY A 70 -12.44 -3.09 14.07
N ASP A 71 -12.35 -2.73 15.36
CA ASP A 71 -12.30 -1.35 15.83
C ASP A 71 -11.06 -0.57 15.35
N ASN A 72 -9.98 -1.30 15.02
CA ASN A 72 -8.73 -0.71 14.54
C ASN A 72 -8.68 -0.64 13.00
N LEU A 73 -9.76 -0.95 12.28
CA LEU A 73 -9.80 -0.86 10.82
C LEU A 73 -10.64 0.33 10.37
N GLU A 74 -10.01 1.19 9.59
CA GLU A 74 -10.64 2.31 8.91
C GLU A 74 -10.67 2.02 7.40
N ILE A 75 -11.89 1.97 6.85
CA ILE A 75 -12.12 1.85 5.41
C ILE A 75 -12.40 3.25 4.86
N ARG A 76 -11.66 3.63 3.82
CA ARG A 76 -11.86 4.85 3.06
C ARG A 76 -12.29 4.52 1.64
N GLY A 77 -13.24 5.28 1.12
CA GLY A 77 -13.76 5.08 -0.23
C GLY A 77 -14.98 4.15 -0.31
N GLY A 78 -15.58 3.77 0.81
CA GLY A 78 -16.81 2.98 0.82
C GLY A 78 -17.44 2.89 2.21
N GLU A 79 -18.67 2.37 2.26
CA GLU A 79 -19.43 2.10 3.48
C GLU A 79 -19.54 0.58 3.68
N ILE A 80 -19.42 0.11 4.91
CA ILE A 80 -19.58 -1.31 5.22
C ILE A 80 -21.07 -1.65 5.21
N ILE A 81 -21.45 -2.65 4.42
CA ILE A 81 -22.86 -3.07 4.26
C ILE A 81 -23.26 -4.07 5.36
N GLU A 82 -22.28 -4.66 6.04
CA GLU A 82 -22.54 -5.53 7.18
C GLU A 82 -23.23 -4.78 8.32
N THR A 83 -24.24 -5.43 8.90
CA THR A 83 -25.03 -4.84 10.00
C THR A 83 -24.19 -4.62 11.26
N GLU A 84 -23.13 -5.40 11.44
CA GLU A 84 -22.20 -5.32 12.55
C GLU A 84 -20.80 -5.69 12.06
N MET A 85 -19.81 -4.82 12.28
CA MET A 85 -18.41 -5.19 12.06
C MET A 85 -18.02 -6.29 13.06
N PRO A 86 -17.33 -7.35 12.63
CA PRO A 86 -16.83 -8.34 13.56
C PRO A 86 -15.81 -7.72 14.53
N GLU A 87 -15.92 -8.04 15.83
CA GLU A 87 -14.98 -7.56 16.87
C GLU A 87 -13.52 -7.91 16.50
N THR A 88 -13.33 -9.06 15.86
CA THR A 88 -12.04 -9.55 15.38
C THR A 88 -12.16 -10.12 13.97
N ILE A 89 -11.27 -9.70 13.08
CA ILE A 89 -11.11 -10.22 11.73
C ILE A 89 -9.98 -11.25 11.73
N GLU A 90 -10.33 -12.48 11.39
CA GLU A 90 -9.42 -13.62 11.29
C GLU A 90 -9.39 -14.18 9.86
N ALA A 91 -8.45 -15.07 9.57
CA ALA A 91 -8.38 -15.71 8.26
C ALA A 91 -9.69 -16.44 7.93
N GLY A 92 -10.31 -16.07 6.80
CA GLY A 92 -11.62 -16.53 6.36
C GLY A 92 -12.78 -15.59 6.71
N THR A 93 -12.53 -14.49 7.43
CA THR A 93 -13.52 -13.41 7.58
C THR A 93 -13.61 -12.60 6.30
N THR A 94 -14.84 -12.29 5.91
CA THR A 94 -15.18 -11.58 4.68
C THR A 94 -16.15 -10.45 5.03
N ILE A 95 -15.89 -9.25 4.51
CA ILE A 95 -16.68 -8.04 4.76
C ILE A 95 -17.12 -7.46 3.42
N GLU A 96 -18.41 -7.15 3.28
CA GLU A 96 -18.92 -6.45 2.10
C GLU A 96 -18.89 -4.93 2.30
N ILE A 97 -18.36 -4.23 1.30
CA ILE A 97 -18.19 -2.78 1.26
C ILE A 97 -18.91 -2.24 0.03
N ASP A 98 -19.76 -1.23 0.21
CA ASP A 98 -20.39 -0.44 -0.84
C ASP A 98 -19.46 0.73 -1.19
N PRO A 99 -18.80 0.72 -2.36
CA PRO A 99 -17.96 1.84 -2.76
C PRO A 99 -18.81 3.11 -2.91
N ALA A 100 -18.29 4.24 -2.39
CA ALA A 100 -18.99 5.51 -2.60
C ALA A 100 -19.01 5.88 -4.09
N PRO A 101 -20.10 6.49 -4.61
CA PRO A 101 -20.07 7.03 -5.96
C PRO A 101 -18.97 8.09 -6.03
N ASP A 102 -18.13 8.04 -7.07
CA ASP A 102 -17.00 8.94 -7.32
C ASP A 102 -15.66 8.65 -6.58
N VAL A 103 -15.44 7.42 -6.11
CA VAL A 103 -14.12 7.01 -5.57
C VAL A 103 -13.37 6.08 -6.53
N ASP A 104 -12.10 6.40 -6.78
CA ASP A 104 -11.21 5.62 -7.67
C ASP A 104 -10.49 4.48 -6.93
N ASP A 105 -10.32 4.59 -5.61
CA ASP A 105 -9.57 3.64 -4.79
C ASP A 105 -10.27 3.41 -3.44
N ILE A 106 -10.39 2.15 -3.04
CA ILE A 106 -10.69 1.77 -1.66
C ILE A 106 -9.36 1.60 -0.92
N THR A 107 -9.22 2.31 0.18
CA THR A 107 -8.04 2.21 1.05
C THR A 107 -8.46 1.64 2.40
N VAL A 108 -7.89 0.50 2.75
CA VAL A 108 -8.05 -0.13 4.07
C VAL A 108 -6.84 0.24 4.91
N THR A 109 -7.07 1.02 5.96
CA THR A 109 -6.07 1.50 6.89
C THR A 109 -6.29 0.86 8.25
N TRP A 110 -5.23 0.38 8.88
CA TRP A 110 -5.24 0.00 10.27
C TRP A 110 -4.80 1.17 11.15
N GLU A 111 -5.53 1.45 12.21
CA GLU A 111 -5.26 2.48 13.21
C GLU A 111 -4.89 1.81 14.55
N GLY A 112 -3.63 1.93 14.94
CA GLY A 112 -3.16 1.64 16.29
C GLY A 112 -3.16 2.90 17.16
N LYS A 113 -2.97 2.72 18.47
CA LYS A 113 -3.05 3.79 19.49
C LYS A 113 -2.14 5.00 19.23
N GLU A 114 -1.01 4.79 18.55
CA GLU A 114 0.01 5.82 18.31
C GLU A 114 0.45 5.87 16.83
N GLN A 115 -0.04 4.97 15.98
CA GLN A 115 0.43 4.79 14.61
C GLN A 115 -0.66 4.20 13.72
N SER A 116 -0.73 4.63 12.46
CA SER A 116 -1.64 4.08 11.45
C SER A 116 -0.84 3.49 10.29
N ALA A 117 -1.31 2.39 9.71
CA ALA A 117 -0.67 1.73 8.58
C ALA A 117 -1.69 1.38 7.49
N VAL A 118 -1.35 1.63 6.23
CA VAL A 118 -2.18 1.18 5.11
C VAL A 118 -1.93 -0.32 4.92
N LEU A 119 -2.99 -1.12 5.04
CA LEU A 119 -2.91 -2.57 4.86
C LEU A 119 -3.13 -2.97 3.40
N LEU A 120 -4.07 -2.29 2.74
CA LEU A 120 -4.41 -2.54 1.36
C LEU A 120 -4.93 -1.26 0.71
N GLN A 121 -4.56 -1.06 -0.55
CA GLN A 121 -5.13 -0.05 -1.42
C GLN A 121 -5.49 -0.76 -2.72
N GLU A 122 -6.77 -0.79 -3.06
CA GLU A 122 -7.26 -1.37 -4.29
C GLU A 122 -7.98 -0.31 -5.10
N SER A 123 -7.58 -0.21 -6.38
CA SER A 123 -8.27 0.65 -7.34
C SER A 123 -9.61 0.03 -7.69
N VAL A 124 -10.69 0.71 -7.35
CA VAL A 124 -12.03 0.31 -7.77
C VAL A 124 -12.17 0.72 -9.22
N SER A 125 -12.50 -0.24 -10.08
CA SER A 125 -12.77 0.11 -11.47
C SER A 125 -13.97 1.08 -11.51
N ALA A 126 -13.79 2.21 -12.20
CA ALA A 126 -14.78 3.31 -12.31
C ALA A 126 -16.11 2.93 -13.01
N GLY A 127 -16.46 1.64 -13.05
CA GLY A 127 -17.67 1.07 -13.61
C GLY A 127 -18.73 0.65 -12.58
N LEU A 128 -18.46 0.74 -11.27
CA LEU A 128 -19.45 0.40 -10.23
C LEU A 128 -20.39 1.57 -9.88
N GLY A 129 -20.09 2.79 -10.37
CA GLY A 129 -21.00 3.94 -10.34
C GLY A 129 -21.83 4.00 -11.61
N GLY A 130 -22.99 3.36 -11.62
CA GLY A 130 -23.91 3.38 -12.76
C GLY A 130 -24.42 4.78 -13.16
N ASP A 131 -23.73 5.43 -14.10
CA ASP A 131 -24.32 6.14 -15.25
C ASP A 131 -23.25 6.29 -16.36
N GLY A 132 -23.07 5.23 -17.17
CA GLY A 132 -22.39 5.34 -18.47
C GLY A 132 -20.85 5.29 -18.49
N ALA A 133 -20.23 4.42 -17.70
CA ALA A 133 -18.78 4.22 -17.76
C ALA A 133 -18.32 3.54 -19.06
N ILE A 134 -17.65 4.33 -19.89
CA ILE A 134 -16.79 3.92 -20.99
C ILE A 134 -15.59 3.13 -20.45
N GLY A 135 -15.57 1.82 -20.68
CA GLY A 135 -14.50 0.94 -20.22
C GLY A 135 -13.12 1.32 -20.78
N ALA A 136 -12.10 1.20 -19.93
CA ALA A 136 -10.69 1.41 -20.24
C ALA A 136 -10.30 0.60 -21.49
N GLY A 137 -10.22 1.29 -22.62
CA GLY A 137 -10.04 0.71 -23.95
C GLY A 137 -10.74 1.54 -25.04
N ASP A 138 -11.73 2.36 -24.68
CA ASP A 138 -12.39 3.26 -25.61
C ASP A 138 -11.65 4.60 -25.70
N ILE A 139 -10.84 4.77 -26.74
CA ILE A 139 -10.33 6.10 -27.10
C ILE A 139 -11.48 6.81 -27.81
N LEU A 140 -12.15 7.71 -27.09
CA LEU A 140 -13.12 8.64 -27.65
C LEU A 140 -12.36 9.67 -28.51
N ILE A 141 -12.06 9.32 -29.76
CA ILE A 141 -11.54 10.31 -30.71
C ILE A 141 -12.71 11.22 -31.05
N LEU A 142 -12.76 12.39 -30.42
CA LEU A 142 -13.62 13.49 -30.85
C LEU A 142 -13.11 13.96 -32.23
N GLN A 143 -13.60 13.35 -33.31
CA GLN A 143 -13.60 14.03 -34.60
C GLN A 143 -14.62 15.16 -34.50
N THR A 144 -14.13 16.38 -34.26
CA THR A 144 -14.83 17.58 -34.69
C THR A 144 -14.71 17.66 -36.21
N GLU A 145 -15.60 16.96 -36.91
CA GLU A 145 -15.91 17.29 -38.29
C GLU A 145 -17.32 17.87 -38.32
N ASP A 146 -17.38 19.09 -38.84
CA ASP A 146 -18.51 19.99 -38.82
C ASP A 146 -19.85 19.32 -39.17
N GLY A 147 -20.78 19.44 -38.21
CA GLY A 147 -22.22 19.62 -38.42
C GLY A 147 -22.94 18.66 -39.36
N GLU A 148 -23.40 17.52 -38.84
CA GLU A 148 -24.77 16.99 -39.00
C GLU A 148 -24.96 15.74 -38.09
N PRO A 149 -26.07 15.59 -37.33
CA PRO A 149 -26.31 14.41 -36.51
C PRO A 149 -26.81 13.24 -37.39
N GLN A 150 -25.93 12.32 -37.78
CA GLN A 150 -26.30 11.13 -38.55
C GLN A 150 -26.25 9.85 -37.70
N ARG A 151 -27.33 9.07 -37.86
CA ARG A 151 -27.73 7.97 -37.00
C ARG A 151 -26.74 6.81 -36.99
N TRP A 152 -26.77 6.09 -35.87
CA TRP A 152 -25.89 4.99 -35.50
C TRP A 152 -25.87 3.88 -36.56
N GLY A 153 -24.67 3.51 -37.00
CA GLY A 153 -24.43 2.32 -37.80
C GLY A 153 -23.23 1.57 -37.25
N THR A 154 -23.45 0.36 -36.74
CA THR A 154 -22.37 -0.55 -36.33
C THR A 154 -21.70 -1.11 -37.59
N ARG A 155 -20.39 -0.90 -37.74
CA ARG A 155 -19.61 -1.56 -38.79
C ARG A 155 -18.55 -2.46 -38.15
N THR A 156 -18.80 -3.76 -38.20
CA THR A 156 -17.82 -4.81 -37.93
C THR A 156 -16.69 -4.72 -38.96
N ILE A 157 -15.48 -4.36 -38.53
CA ILE A 157 -14.30 -4.38 -39.41
C ILE A 157 -13.77 -5.82 -39.47
N GLN A 158 -13.89 -6.45 -40.64
CA GLN A 158 -13.21 -7.71 -40.95
C GLN A 158 -11.70 -7.45 -41.07
N ARG A 159 -10.92 -8.00 -40.14
CA ARG A 159 -9.45 -7.95 -40.14
C ARG A 159 -8.93 -8.89 -41.23
N LEU A 160 -8.42 -8.31 -42.33
CA LEU A 160 -7.66 -9.05 -43.34
C LEU A 160 -6.27 -9.38 -42.76
N ILE A 161 -5.98 -10.67 -42.67
CA ILE A 161 -4.69 -11.21 -42.23
C ILE A 161 -3.74 -11.23 -43.44
N TRP A 162 -2.51 -10.76 -43.25
CA TRP A 162 -1.32 -11.23 -43.95
C TRP A 162 -0.16 -11.32 -42.96
#